data_AF-A0A142FMF5-F1
#
_entry.id   AF-A0A142FMF5-F1
#
_cell.length_a   1.000
_cell.length_b   1.000
_cell.length_c   1.000
_cell.angle_alpha   90.00
_cell.angle_beta   90.00
_cell.angle_gamma   90.00
#
_symmetry.space_group_name_H-M   'P 1'
#
loop_
_entity.id
_entity.type
_entity.pdbx_description
1 polymer ?
#
loop_
_entity_poly.entity_id
_entity_poly.type
_entity_poly.pdbx_seq_one_letter_code
_entity_poly.pdbx_strand_id
1 'polypeptide(L)'
;MNFYHSTHRHYCGIDLHARSLYVCILDQQGEVLLHKEIKARPEPLLTLLEPFRDDLVVGVECMHCWYWISDLCEEHGIHFILGHALYMKAIHGGKTKNDRIDSFKIAMLMKGGNFPLAYVYPKEMRATRDLLRRRTRIVQHGAMLKAHVVNTTSQYNLPPNKVNLKNVGAREQVRATFADRDVQHNIDLDLAIIECYHRELSKLGEHLERQAKQHDPTSLSVLRTIPGVGRILALTMLYEIGDIQRFETVQKFASYARLIKCKAESAGKVYGTQGNKIGNAHLKWAFSEAAVLYLRGNDKAQRYLQKLQKRMNKPKALSALAHKLGRAAYFMLKHQRVFDEQRFLKG
;
A
#
# COMPACT_ATOMS: atom_id res chain seq x y z
N MET A 1 -13.18 11.06 2.66
CA MET A 1 -12.36 10.65 3.82
C MET A 1 -13.31 10.26 4.92
N ASN A 2 -13.00 9.23 5.71
CA ASN A 2 -13.83 8.85 6.84
C ASN A 2 -13.21 9.44 8.11
N PHE A 3 -14.05 10.00 8.97
CA PHE A 3 -13.66 10.50 10.27
C PHE A 3 -14.26 9.63 11.37
N TYR A 4 -13.62 9.62 12.52
CA TYR A 4 -14.15 8.98 13.72
C TYR A 4 -15.17 9.90 14.38
N HIS A 5 -16.38 9.39 14.64
CA HIS A 5 -17.50 10.19 15.15
C HIS A 5 -18.09 9.67 16.46
N SER A 6 -17.62 8.53 16.97
CA SER A 6 -18.14 7.97 18.21
C SER A 6 -17.69 8.79 19.42
N THR A 7 -18.58 8.91 20.40
CA THR A 7 -18.32 9.59 21.67
C THR A 7 -17.89 8.60 22.73
N HIS A 8 -16.97 9.02 23.59
CA HIS A 8 -16.43 8.25 24.70
C HIS A 8 -16.32 9.11 25.96
N ARG A 9 -16.32 8.47 27.13
CA ARG A 9 -15.94 9.11 28.41
C ARG A 9 -14.49 9.56 28.40
N HIS A 10 -13.61 8.76 27.80
CA HIS A 10 -12.17 9.03 27.78
C HIS A 10 -11.57 8.93 26.38
N TYR A 11 -10.73 9.90 26.02
CA TYR A 11 -9.99 9.93 24.74
C TYR A 11 -8.49 9.92 25.01
N CYS A 12 -7.81 8.84 24.63
CA CYS A 12 -6.37 8.67 24.79
C CYS A 12 -5.63 8.86 23.47
N GLY A 13 -4.98 10.01 23.31
CA GLY A 13 -4.07 10.26 22.20
C GLY A 13 -2.64 9.86 22.55
N ILE A 14 -1.99 9.09 21.69
CA ILE A 14 -0.59 8.69 21.87
C ILE A 14 0.24 9.16 20.70
N ASP A 15 1.28 9.96 20.99
CA ASP A 15 2.37 10.22 20.06
C ASP A 15 3.44 9.14 20.19
N LEU A 16 3.82 8.55 19.05
CA LEU A 16 4.57 7.30 19.01
C LEU A 16 6.04 7.52 18.68
N HIS A 17 6.93 7.12 19.60
CA HIS A 17 8.37 7.01 19.34
C HIS A 17 8.85 5.57 19.55
N ALA A 18 10.06 5.27 19.07
CA ALA A 18 10.60 3.91 19.14
C ALA A 18 10.92 3.44 20.58
N ARG A 19 11.13 4.37 21.52
CA ARG A 19 11.56 4.07 22.90
C ARG A 19 10.69 4.73 23.97
N SER A 20 9.92 5.74 23.61
CA SER A 20 8.99 6.43 24.51
C SER A 20 7.63 6.64 23.82
N LEU A 21 6.61 6.87 24.64
CA LEU A 21 5.28 7.25 24.22
C LEU A 21 4.91 8.51 24.97
N TYR A 22 4.36 9.50 24.27
CA TYR A 22 3.70 10.62 24.92
C TYR A 22 2.20 10.35 24.93
N VAL A 23 1.62 10.21 26.13
CA VAL A 23 0.22 9.83 26.31
C VAL A 23 -0.54 11.01 26.88
N CYS A 24 -1.64 11.38 26.23
CA CYS A 24 -2.60 12.36 26.73
C CYS A 24 -3.99 11.74 26.81
N ILE A 25 -4.67 11.89 27.95
CA ILE A 25 -6.04 11.43 28.18
C ILE A 25 -6.91 12.64 28.50
N LEU A 26 -8.00 12.78 27.76
CA LEU A 26 -9.03 13.79 27.97
C LEU A 26 -10.32 13.14 28.46
N ASP A 27 -11.10 13.88 29.24
CA ASP A 27 -12.51 13.55 29.50
C ASP A 27 -13.43 13.99 28.34
N GLN A 28 -14.74 13.82 28.53
CA GLN A 28 -15.75 14.21 27.55
C GLN A 28 -15.85 15.73 27.35
N GLN A 29 -15.53 16.51 28.38
CA GLN A 29 -15.53 17.97 28.36
C GLN A 29 -14.32 18.51 27.59
N GLY A 30 -13.22 17.74 27.54
CA GLY A 30 -11.94 18.10 26.94
C GLY A 30 -10.88 18.50 27.96
N GLU A 31 -11.14 18.27 29.25
CA GLU A 31 -10.17 18.52 30.32
C GLU A 31 -9.10 17.43 30.33
N VAL A 32 -7.86 17.84 30.61
CA VAL A 32 -6.71 16.94 30.63
C VAL A 32 -6.68 16.18 31.94
N LEU A 33 -7.05 14.90 31.92
CA LEU A 33 -6.96 14.01 33.08
C LEU A 33 -5.53 13.48 33.28
N LEU A 34 -4.82 13.25 32.17
CA LEU A 34 -3.46 12.72 32.19
C LEU A 34 -2.65 13.22 31.01
N HIS A 35 -1.38 13.56 31.25
CA HIS A 35 -0.46 13.94 30.18
C HIS A 35 0.99 13.62 30.58
N LYS A 36 1.56 12.53 30.05
CA LYS A 36 2.82 11.99 30.56
C LYS A 36 3.62 11.25 29.48
N GLU A 37 4.94 11.34 29.56
CA GLU A 37 5.86 10.48 28.82
C GLU A 37 6.11 9.17 29.59
N ILE A 38 6.01 8.04 28.89
CA ILE A 38 6.31 6.71 29.41
C ILE A 38 7.28 5.97 28.48
N LYS A 39 7.91 4.90 29.00
CA LYS A 39 8.67 3.98 28.14
C LYS A 39 7.71 3.24 27.19
N ALA A 40 8.12 3.03 25.94
CA ALA A 40 7.35 2.27 24.96
C ALA A 40 7.40 0.77 25.27
N ARG A 41 6.62 0.34 26.27
CA ARG A 41 6.47 -1.05 26.71
C ARG A 41 5.00 -1.32 27.08
N PRO A 42 4.54 -2.58 27.02
CA PRO A 42 3.16 -2.93 27.37
C PRO A 42 2.77 -2.56 28.80
N GLU A 43 3.59 -2.91 29.79
CA GLU A 43 3.23 -2.81 31.21
C GLU A 43 3.06 -1.37 31.70
N PRO A 44 3.95 -0.41 31.33
CA PRO A 44 3.74 1.00 31.65
C PRO A 44 2.48 1.58 30.99
N LEU A 45 2.16 1.17 29.76
CA LEU A 45 0.98 1.66 29.05
C LEU A 45 -0.30 1.13 29.72
N LEU A 46 -0.40 -0.17 29.97
CA LEU A 46 -1.57 -0.77 30.62
C LEU A 46 -1.82 -0.17 32.01
N THR A 47 -0.78 -0.07 32.83
CA THR A 47 -0.87 0.55 34.16
C THR A 47 -1.38 2.00 34.07
N LEU A 48 -0.97 2.75 33.05
CA LEU A 48 -1.41 4.13 32.84
C LEU A 48 -2.87 4.23 32.40
N LEU A 49 -3.34 3.27 31.60
CA LEU A 49 -4.71 3.25 31.06
C LEU A 49 -5.73 2.69 32.05
N GLU A 50 -5.30 1.87 33.02
CA GLU A 50 -6.19 1.13 33.92
C GLU A 50 -7.27 2.00 34.61
N PRO A 51 -6.96 3.19 35.14
CA PRO A 51 -7.98 4.04 35.78
C PRO A 51 -9.06 4.56 34.84
N PHE A 52 -8.83 4.53 33.52
CA PHE A 52 -9.69 5.14 32.50
C PHE A 52 -10.36 4.09 31.60
N ARG A 53 -10.17 2.79 31.87
CA ARG A 53 -10.59 1.68 30.99
C ARG A 53 -12.06 1.70 30.59
N ASP A 54 -12.92 2.19 31.48
CA ASP A 54 -14.34 2.31 31.21
C ASP A 54 -14.59 3.37 30.12
N ASP A 55 -15.10 2.91 28.97
CA ASP A 55 -15.40 3.71 27.78
C ASP A 55 -14.22 4.60 27.31
N LEU A 56 -13.07 3.95 27.06
CA LEU A 56 -11.85 4.55 26.52
C LEU A 56 -11.67 4.24 25.03
N VAL A 57 -11.32 5.27 24.26
CA VAL A 57 -10.74 5.11 22.92
C VAL A 57 -9.27 5.53 22.88
N VAL A 58 -8.42 4.68 22.32
CA VAL A 58 -7.00 4.95 22.08
C VAL A 58 -6.80 5.28 20.59
N GLY A 59 -6.24 6.45 20.31
CA GLY A 59 -5.92 6.90 18.96
C GLY A 59 -4.43 7.15 18.79
N VAL A 60 -3.88 6.69 17.67
CA VAL A 60 -2.47 6.92 17.31
C VAL A 60 -2.33 7.28 15.83
N GLU A 61 -1.28 8.02 15.45
CA GLU A 61 -0.97 8.25 14.03
C GLU A 61 -0.37 6.98 13.39
N CYS A 62 -0.66 6.72 12.11
CA CYS A 62 -0.08 5.60 11.35
C CYS A 62 1.43 5.76 11.05
N MET A 63 2.26 5.66 12.10
CA MET A 63 3.72 5.63 12.02
C MET A 63 4.29 4.20 12.06
N HIS A 64 5.59 4.03 12.28
CA HIS A 64 6.24 2.71 12.16
C HIS A 64 5.97 1.75 13.34
N CYS A 65 5.53 2.25 14.50
CA CYS A 65 5.44 1.49 15.75
C CYS A 65 4.02 1.31 16.31
N TRP A 66 2.96 1.50 15.51
CA TRP A 66 1.57 1.32 16.00
C TRP A 66 1.14 -0.15 16.15
N TYR A 67 1.83 -1.10 15.50
CA TYR A 67 1.40 -2.51 15.44
C TYR A 67 1.20 -3.12 16.83
N TRP A 68 2.21 -3.01 17.70
CA TRP A 68 2.14 -3.61 19.03
C TRP A 68 1.09 -2.93 19.92
N ILE A 69 0.81 -1.64 19.72
CA ILE A 69 -0.23 -0.93 20.47
C ILE A 69 -1.61 -1.41 20.03
N SER A 70 -1.84 -1.52 18.72
CA SER A 70 -3.09 -2.07 18.19
C SER A 70 -3.33 -3.48 18.72
N ASP A 71 -2.30 -4.33 18.69
CA ASP A 71 -2.40 -5.71 19.12
C ASP A 71 -2.61 -5.81 20.65
N LEU A 72 -1.91 -4.97 21.43
CA LEU A 72 -2.10 -4.89 22.89
C LEU A 72 -3.51 -4.39 23.25
N CYS A 73 -4.01 -3.38 22.54
CA CYS A 73 -5.38 -2.89 22.76
C CYS A 73 -6.40 -3.99 22.45
N GLU A 74 -6.24 -4.73 21.35
CA GLU A 74 -7.09 -5.86 21.00
C GLU A 74 -7.06 -6.96 22.07
N GLU A 75 -5.87 -7.36 22.54
CA GLU A 75 -5.67 -8.38 23.59
C GLU A 75 -6.33 -8.02 24.93
N HIS A 76 -6.44 -6.71 25.24
CA HIS A 76 -7.05 -6.22 26.49
C HIS A 76 -8.47 -5.67 26.31
N GLY A 77 -9.06 -5.77 25.12
CA GLY A 77 -10.42 -5.26 24.84
C GLY A 77 -10.54 -3.73 24.90
N ILE A 78 -9.47 -3.01 24.57
CA ILE A 78 -9.43 -1.54 24.52
C ILE A 78 -9.75 -1.10 23.09
N HIS A 79 -10.69 -0.15 22.92
CA HIS A 79 -11.03 0.37 21.60
C HIS A 79 -9.84 1.14 21.02
N PHE A 80 -9.30 0.66 19.89
CA PHE A 80 -8.20 1.29 19.19
C PHE A 80 -8.60 1.84 17.82
N ILE A 81 -8.14 3.05 17.50
CA ILE A 81 -8.28 3.65 16.18
C ILE A 81 -6.95 4.18 15.65
N LEU A 82 -6.78 4.09 14.33
CA LEU A 82 -5.57 4.51 13.64
C LEU A 82 -5.82 5.75 12.79
N GLY A 83 -4.97 6.75 12.95
CA GLY A 83 -5.08 8.02 12.27
C GLY A 83 -4.27 8.08 10.99
N HIS A 84 -4.85 8.64 9.93
CA HIS A 84 -4.19 8.76 8.63
C HIS A 84 -3.17 9.91 8.60
N ALA A 85 -1.87 9.60 8.64
CA ALA A 85 -0.77 10.57 8.81
C ALA A 85 -0.81 11.80 7.89
N LEU A 86 -1.10 11.62 6.59
CA LEU A 86 -1.21 12.77 5.66
C LEU A 86 -2.27 13.79 6.11
N TYR A 87 -3.40 13.30 6.58
CA TYR A 87 -4.57 14.11 6.89
C TYR A 87 -4.54 14.64 8.32
N MET A 88 -3.96 13.87 9.25
CA MET A 88 -3.64 14.38 10.58
C MET A 88 -2.75 15.63 10.45
N LYS A 89 -1.68 15.57 9.65
CA LYS A 89 -0.82 16.74 9.38
C LYS A 89 -1.57 17.92 8.76
N ALA A 90 -2.50 17.67 7.84
CA ALA A 90 -3.27 18.73 7.19
C ALA A 90 -4.20 19.48 8.17
N ILE A 91 -4.74 18.79 9.17
CA ILE A 91 -5.61 19.40 10.19
C ILE A 91 -4.78 20.13 11.27
N HIS A 92 -3.49 19.77 11.46
CA HIS A 92 -2.68 20.16 12.62
C HIS A 92 -1.47 21.08 12.31
N GLY A 93 -1.57 21.97 11.33
CA GLY A 93 -0.50 22.89 10.89
C GLY A 93 -0.11 24.01 11.88
N GLY A 94 0.20 23.68 13.13
CA GLY A 94 0.70 24.63 14.14
C GLY A 94 2.19 24.95 13.96
N LYS A 95 2.61 26.17 14.36
CA LYS A 95 4.02 26.62 14.29
C LYS A 95 4.94 25.86 15.26
N THR A 96 4.43 25.43 16.40
CA THR A 96 5.19 24.71 17.44
C THR A 96 4.89 23.22 17.37
N LYS A 97 5.95 22.40 17.35
CA LYS A 97 5.88 20.95 17.30
C LYS A 97 6.67 20.34 18.46
N ASN A 98 5.98 19.67 19.37
CA ASN A 98 6.59 18.80 20.38
C ASN A 98 5.63 17.64 20.70
N ASP A 99 6.18 16.55 21.22
CA ASP A 99 5.47 15.27 21.42
C ASP A 99 4.28 15.42 22.40
N ARG A 100 4.42 16.32 23.39
CA ARG A 100 3.35 16.71 24.31
C ARG A 100 2.16 17.30 23.57
N ILE A 101 2.39 18.30 22.74
CA ILE A 101 1.33 18.96 21.97
C ILE A 101 0.71 17.97 20.98
N ASP A 102 1.52 17.08 20.37
CA ASP A 102 1.04 16.16 19.35
C ASP A 102 0.12 15.07 19.94
N SER A 103 0.44 14.50 21.10
CA SER A 103 -0.46 13.55 21.80
C SER A 103 -1.78 14.20 22.25
N PHE A 104 -1.75 15.43 22.78
CA PHE A 104 -2.96 16.18 23.11
C PHE A 104 -3.84 16.47 21.89
N LYS A 105 -3.23 16.88 20.77
CA LYS A 105 -3.95 17.11 19.50
C LYS A 105 -4.65 15.85 19.01
N ILE A 106 -3.98 14.69 19.10
CA ILE A 106 -4.56 13.40 18.74
C ILE A 106 -5.83 13.15 19.56
N ALA A 107 -5.78 13.35 20.88
CA ALA A 107 -6.94 13.19 21.76
C ALA A 107 -8.07 14.17 21.42
N MET A 108 -7.74 15.45 21.21
CA MET A 108 -8.69 16.49 20.82
C MET A 108 -9.38 16.21 19.49
N LEU A 109 -8.69 15.60 18.52
CA LEU A 109 -9.29 15.21 17.25
C LEU A 109 -10.40 14.18 17.42
N MET A 110 -10.15 13.18 18.27
CA MET A 110 -11.13 12.14 18.55
C MET A 110 -12.35 12.74 19.24
N LYS A 111 -12.11 13.55 20.28
CA LYS A 111 -13.16 14.27 21.00
C LYS A 111 -13.98 15.19 20.10
N GLY A 112 -13.33 15.86 19.16
CA GLY A 112 -13.97 16.78 18.21
C GLY A 112 -14.64 16.10 17.01
N GLY A 113 -14.62 14.76 16.91
CA GLY A 113 -15.20 14.04 15.77
C GLY A 113 -14.48 14.27 14.43
N ASN A 114 -13.23 14.75 14.47
CA ASN A 114 -12.43 15.18 13.32
C ASN A 114 -11.18 14.30 13.11
N PHE A 115 -11.09 13.16 13.80
CA PHE A 115 -9.97 12.24 13.66
C PHE A 115 -10.04 11.45 12.34
N PRO A 116 -9.11 11.64 11.38
CA PRO A 116 -9.19 11.00 10.07
C PRO A 116 -8.73 9.54 10.16
N LEU A 117 -9.61 8.60 9.82
CA LEU A 117 -9.35 7.17 9.99
C LEU A 117 -8.43 6.58 8.91
N ALA A 118 -7.48 5.77 9.35
CA ALA A 118 -6.73 4.80 8.56
C ALA A 118 -7.19 3.37 8.90
N TYR A 119 -6.89 2.44 8.02
CA TYR A 119 -7.26 1.04 8.22
C TYR A 119 -6.25 0.30 9.09
N VAL A 120 -6.72 -0.16 10.25
CA VAL A 120 -6.03 -1.12 11.10
C VAL A 120 -6.02 -2.46 10.37
N TYR A 121 -4.88 -2.81 9.78
CA TYR A 121 -4.79 -4.05 9.00
C TYR A 121 -4.71 -5.26 9.95
N PRO A 122 -5.46 -6.36 9.69
CA PRO A 122 -5.53 -7.53 10.58
C PRO A 122 -4.15 -8.10 10.92
N LYS A 123 -3.93 -8.43 12.19
CA LYS A 123 -2.64 -8.88 12.76
C LYS A 123 -2.10 -10.10 12.01
N GLU A 124 -2.97 -11.05 11.69
CA GLU A 124 -2.68 -12.34 11.07
C GLU A 124 -2.06 -12.16 9.68
N MET A 125 -2.57 -11.21 8.90
CA MET A 125 -2.13 -11.00 7.51
C MET A 125 -1.04 -9.91 7.39
N ARG A 126 -0.82 -9.12 8.45
CA ARG A 126 -0.02 -7.89 8.42
C ARG A 126 1.43 -8.14 8.02
N ALA A 127 2.08 -9.12 8.65
CA ALA A 127 3.48 -9.47 8.39
C ALA A 127 3.68 -9.94 6.93
N THR A 128 2.73 -10.72 6.40
CA THR A 128 2.81 -11.23 5.02
C THR A 128 2.65 -10.12 3.98
N ARG A 129 1.75 -9.15 4.23
CA ARG A 129 1.63 -7.95 3.40
C ARG A 129 2.94 -7.15 3.40
N ASP A 130 3.53 -6.93 4.56
CA ASP A 130 4.76 -6.15 4.68
C ASP A 130 5.95 -6.85 3.99
N LEU A 131 6.02 -8.18 4.08
CA LEU A 131 6.97 -9.00 3.34
C LEU A 131 6.78 -8.87 1.82
N LEU A 132 5.55 -8.85 1.33
CA LEU A 132 5.24 -8.60 -0.09
C LEU A 132 5.64 -7.18 -0.54
N ARG A 133 5.45 -6.17 0.30
CA ARG A 133 5.93 -4.80 0.04
C ARG A 133 7.46 -4.74 0.01
N ARG A 134 8.14 -5.43 0.94
CA ARG A 134 9.60 -5.54 0.96
C ARG A 134 10.13 -6.23 -0.29
N ARG A 135 9.50 -7.32 -0.73
CA ARG A 135 9.79 -7.99 -2.00
C ARG A 135 9.77 -7.00 -3.16
N THR A 136 8.76 -6.13 -3.23
CA THR A 136 8.64 -5.11 -4.29
C THR A 136 9.84 -4.16 -4.30
N ARG A 137 10.33 -3.72 -3.13
CA ARG A 137 11.53 -2.88 -3.02
C ARG A 137 12.80 -3.58 -3.51
N ILE A 138 12.96 -4.86 -3.17
CA ILE A 138 14.11 -5.67 -3.63
C ILE A 138 14.07 -5.84 -5.15
N VAL A 139 12.89 -6.08 -5.73
CA VAL A 139 12.71 -6.16 -7.19
C VAL A 139 13.08 -4.82 -7.86
N GLN A 140 12.68 -3.69 -7.28
CA GLN A 140 13.03 -2.36 -7.78
C GLN A 140 14.54 -2.11 -7.72
N HIS A 141 15.20 -2.49 -6.63
CA HIS A 141 16.65 -2.41 -6.53
C HIS A 141 17.33 -3.26 -7.60
N GLY A 142 16.90 -4.51 -7.78
CA GLY A 142 17.42 -5.35 -8.87
C GLY A 142 17.17 -4.82 -10.28
N ALA A 143 16.14 -3.98 -10.48
CA ALA A 143 15.93 -3.27 -11.74
C ALA A 143 16.90 -2.10 -11.92
N MET A 144 17.27 -1.40 -10.84
CA MET A 144 18.30 -0.35 -10.87
C MET A 144 19.67 -0.92 -11.24
N LEU A 145 20.06 -2.05 -10.65
CA LEU A 145 21.32 -2.74 -11.00
C LEU A 145 21.36 -3.12 -12.49
N LYS A 146 20.26 -3.69 -13.01
CA LYS A 146 20.16 -4.01 -14.45
C LYS A 146 20.25 -2.78 -15.34
N ALA A 147 19.63 -1.68 -14.93
CA ALA A 147 19.72 -0.42 -15.65
C ALA A 147 21.15 0.13 -15.63
N HIS A 148 21.86 -0.01 -14.50
CA HIS A 148 23.26 0.37 -14.41
C HIS A 148 24.12 -0.42 -15.41
N VAL A 149 24.01 -1.75 -15.47
CA VAL A 149 24.71 -2.58 -16.48
C VAL A 149 24.48 -2.10 -17.92
N VAL A 150 23.23 -1.80 -18.27
CA VAL A 150 22.87 -1.29 -19.62
C VAL A 150 23.48 0.10 -19.85
N ASN A 151 23.38 0.99 -18.86
CA ASN A 151 23.91 2.35 -18.95
C ASN A 151 25.43 2.37 -19.07
N THR A 152 26.15 1.52 -18.34
CA THR A 152 27.61 1.40 -18.43
C THR A 152 28.03 0.94 -19.82
N THR A 153 27.28 0.03 -20.45
CA THR A 153 27.53 -0.36 -21.85
C THR A 153 27.47 0.86 -22.78
N SER A 154 26.47 1.73 -22.61
CA SER A 154 26.35 2.98 -23.37
C SER A 154 27.40 4.02 -22.99
N GLN A 155 27.82 4.11 -21.73
CA GLN A 155 28.83 5.05 -21.24
C GLN A 155 30.18 4.84 -21.94
N TYR A 156 30.54 3.59 -22.23
CA TYR A 156 31.75 3.24 -22.97
C TYR A 156 31.52 3.10 -24.48
N ASN A 157 30.39 3.60 -24.99
CA ASN A 157 30.01 3.57 -26.41
C ASN A 157 30.09 2.17 -27.04
N LEU A 158 29.76 1.14 -26.26
CA LEU A 158 29.73 -0.25 -26.74
C LEU A 158 28.38 -0.57 -27.40
N PRO A 159 28.33 -1.55 -28.32
CA PRO A 159 27.08 -2.01 -28.90
C PRO A 159 26.07 -2.41 -27.80
N PRO A 160 24.79 -2.07 -27.95
CA PRO A 160 23.79 -2.37 -26.93
C PRO A 160 23.70 -3.87 -26.69
N ASN A 161 23.85 -4.29 -25.43
CA ASN A 161 23.66 -5.68 -25.05
C ASN A 161 22.16 -6.02 -25.09
N LYS A 162 21.73 -6.91 -26.01
CA LYS A 162 20.33 -7.39 -26.06
C LYS A 162 20.03 -8.44 -24.97
N VAL A 163 20.87 -8.47 -23.94
CA VAL A 163 20.87 -9.48 -22.90
C VAL A 163 19.70 -9.23 -21.95
N ASN A 164 18.80 -10.20 -21.85
CA ASN A 164 17.80 -10.18 -20.80
C ASN A 164 18.43 -10.64 -19.49
N LEU A 165 18.94 -9.69 -18.69
CA LEU A 165 19.59 -9.93 -17.39
C LEU A 165 18.68 -10.62 -16.34
N LYS A 166 17.40 -10.84 -16.64
CA LYS A 166 16.56 -11.75 -15.84
C LYS A 166 17.00 -13.20 -15.98
N ASN A 167 17.49 -13.60 -17.15
CA ASN A 167 17.91 -14.97 -17.45
C ASN A 167 19.34 -15.19 -16.94
N VAL A 168 19.52 -16.21 -16.09
CA VAL A 168 20.82 -16.52 -15.47
C VAL A 168 21.89 -16.73 -16.53
N GLY A 169 21.67 -17.63 -17.50
CA GLY A 169 22.65 -17.93 -18.55
C GLY A 169 22.96 -16.75 -19.49
N ALA A 170 22.08 -15.75 -19.56
CA ALA A 170 22.35 -14.56 -20.37
C ALA A 170 23.36 -13.62 -19.69
N ARG A 171 23.52 -13.70 -18.36
CA ARG A 171 24.45 -12.85 -17.58
C ARG A 171 25.92 -13.15 -17.89
N GLU A 172 26.22 -14.39 -18.28
CA GLU A 172 27.59 -14.79 -18.68
C GLU A 172 28.10 -14.00 -19.89
N GLN A 173 27.20 -13.54 -20.76
CA GLN A 173 27.56 -12.73 -21.93
C GLN A 173 28.12 -11.34 -21.54
N VAL A 174 28.01 -10.96 -20.26
CA VAL A 174 28.41 -9.64 -19.75
C VAL A 174 29.73 -9.69 -18.95
N ARG A 175 30.22 -10.88 -18.57
CA ARG A 175 31.39 -11.07 -17.68
C ARG A 175 32.75 -10.71 -18.28
N ALA A 176 32.80 -10.31 -19.55
CA ALA A 176 34.02 -9.89 -20.24
C ALA A 176 33.72 -8.80 -21.29
N THR A 177 32.72 -7.96 -21.03
CA THR A 177 32.30 -6.92 -21.96
C THR A 177 33.23 -5.71 -21.96
N PHE A 178 33.85 -5.41 -20.82
CA PHE A 178 34.65 -4.19 -20.64
C PHE A 178 36.15 -4.53 -20.57
N ALA A 179 36.96 -3.80 -21.35
CA ALA A 179 38.40 -4.00 -21.39
C ALA A 179 39.09 -3.48 -20.12
N ASP A 180 38.57 -2.39 -19.55
CA ASP A 180 39.04 -1.87 -18.26
C ASP A 180 38.57 -2.79 -17.13
N ARG A 181 39.52 -3.19 -16.28
CA ARG A 181 39.25 -4.17 -15.22
C ARG A 181 38.30 -3.62 -14.17
N ASP A 182 38.42 -2.38 -13.75
CA ASP A 182 37.61 -1.83 -12.66
C ASP A 182 36.16 -1.63 -13.10
N VAL A 183 35.97 -1.27 -14.38
CA VAL A 183 34.64 -1.24 -15.01
C VAL A 183 34.00 -2.62 -15.02
N GLN A 184 34.76 -3.66 -15.40
CA GLN A 184 34.25 -5.02 -15.39
C GLN A 184 33.91 -5.49 -13.96
N HIS A 185 34.76 -5.21 -12.97
CA HIS A 185 34.48 -5.57 -11.56
C HIS A 185 33.21 -4.88 -11.03
N ASN A 186 32.98 -3.61 -11.39
CA ASN A 186 31.76 -2.90 -11.03
C ASN A 186 30.50 -3.61 -11.56
N ILE A 187 30.55 -4.07 -12.81
CA ILE A 187 29.45 -4.84 -13.41
C ILE A 187 29.31 -6.23 -12.80
N ASP A 188 30.41 -6.91 -12.50
CA ASP A 188 30.39 -8.23 -11.86
C ASP A 188 29.77 -8.18 -10.46
N LEU A 189 29.99 -7.09 -9.71
CA LEU A 189 29.34 -6.85 -8.42
C LEU A 189 27.81 -6.77 -8.57
N ASP A 190 27.32 -5.99 -9.54
CA ASP A 190 25.89 -5.90 -9.83
C ASP A 190 25.30 -7.25 -10.21
N LEU A 191 25.99 -8.01 -11.07
CA LEU A 191 25.57 -9.34 -11.50
C LEU A 191 25.48 -10.33 -10.33
N ALA A 192 26.45 -10.29 -9.40
CA ALA A 192 26.44 -11.12 -8.20
C ALA A 192 25.23 -10.82 -7.29
N ILE A 193 24.90 -9.53 -7.11
CA ILE A 193 23.73 -9.12 -6.33
C ILE A 193 22.43 -9.53 -7.04
N ILE A 194 22.34 -9.34 -8.36
CA ILE A 194 21.19 -9.77 -9.17
C ILE A 194 20.97 -11.28 -9.05
N GLU A 195 22.04 -12.09 -9.03
CA GLU A 195 21.96 -13.54 -8.84
C GLU A 195 21.39 -13.90 -7.46
N CYS A 196 21.93 -13.27 -6.41
CA CYS A 196 21.41 -13.44 -5.06
C CYS A 196 19.90 -13.13 -4.99
N TYR A 197 19.49 -11.99 -5.55
CA TYR A 197 18.08 -11.60 -5.58
C TYR A 197 17.22 -12.57 -6.36
N HIS A 198 17.68 -13.06 -7.51
CA HIS A 198 16.91 -14.02 -8.31
C HIS A 198 16.57 -15.28 -7.51
N ARG A 199 17.57 -15.85 -6.83
CA ARG A 199 17.42 -17.03 -5.98
C ARG A 199 16.47 -16.77 -4.81
N GLU A 200 16.70 -15.71 -4.05
CA GLU A 200 15.93 -15.44 -2.83
C GLU A 200 14.49 -14.98 -3.13
N LEU A 201 14.27 -14.21 -4.20
CA LEU A 201 12.92 -13.79 -4.62
C LEU A 201 12.05 -14.96 -5.12
N SER A 202 12.67 -16.02 -5.67
CA SER A 202 11.97 -17.22 -6.12
C SER A 202 11.41 -17.99 -4.92
N LYS A 203 12.26 -18.29 -3.93
CA LYS A 203 11.86 -18.90 -2.65
C LYS A 203 10.79 -18.07 -1.93
N LEU A 204 10.99 -16.75 -1.90
CA LEU A 204 10.05 -15.83 -1.26
C LEU A 204 8.68 -15.84 -1.93
N GLY A 205 8.63 -15.95 -3.27
CA GLY A 205 7.36 -16.08 -3.98
C GLY A 205 6.57 -17.31 -3.53
N GLU A 206 7.22 -18.46 -3.37
CA GLU A 206 6.62 -19.72 -2.89
C GLU A 206 6.12 -19.65 -1.48
N HIS A 207 6.89 -19.03 -0.59
CA HIS A 207 6.44 -18.76 0.76
C HIS A 207 5.18 -17.89 0.78
N LEU A 208 5.19 -16.75 0.07
CA LEU A 208 4.04 -15.82 0.02
C LEU A 208 2.77 -16.46 -0.53
N GLU A 209 2.89 -17.32 -1.55
CA GLU A 209 1.73 -18.03 -2.11
C GLU A 209 1.18 -19.08 -1.15
N ARG A 210 2.04 -19.81 -0.42
CA ARG A 210 1.59 -20.74 0.63
C ARG A 210 0.83 -20.02 1.74
N GLN A 211 1.37 -18.89 2.22
CA GLN A 211 0.69 -18.05 3.23
C GLN A 211 -0.64 -17.52 2.72
N ALA A 212 -0.71 -17.04 1.47
CA ALA A 212 -1.96 -16.54 0.89
C ALA A 212 -3.05 -17.62 0.78
N LYS A 213 -2.68 -18.87 0.47
CA LYS A 213 -3.60 -20.01 0.45
C LYS A 213 -4.14 -20.36 1.85
N GLN A 214 -3.40 -20.03 2.91
CA GLN A 214 -3.85 -20.23 4.29
C GLN A 214 -4.75 -19.07 4.75
N HIS A 215 -4.42 -17.83 4.40
CA HIS A 215 -5.20 -16.66 4.81
C HIS A 215 -6.53 -16.53 4.08
N ASP A 216 -6.54 -16.64 2.74
CA ASP A 216 -7.75 -16.47 1.93
C ASP A 216 -7.60 -17.15 0.56
N PRO A 217 -7.79 -18.48 0.50
CA PRO A 217 -7.66 -19.23 -0.75
C PRO A 217 -8.74 -18.86 -1.78
N THR A 218 -9.94 -18.48 -1.32
CA THR A 218 -11.09 -18.18 -2.19
C THR A 218 -10.86 -16.89 -2.96
N SER A 219 -10.55 -15.78 -2.28
CA SER A 219 -10.26 -14.50 -2.95
C SER A 219 -9.03 -14.60 -3.84
N LEU A 220 -8.00 -15.36 -3.43
CA LEU A 220 -6.82 -15.60 -4.27
C LEU A 220 -7.19 -16.32 -5.57
N SER A 221 -8.03 -17.34 -5.50
CA SER A 221 -8.52 -18.09 -6.68
C SER A 221 -9.34 -17.18 -7.61
N VAL A 222 -10.28 -16.42 -7.04
CA VAL A 222 -11.10 -15.45 -7.77
C VAL A 222 -10.23 -14.43 -8.52
N LEU A 223 -9.25 -13.81 -7.86
CA LEU A 223 -8.37 -12.82 -8.47
C LEU A 223 -7.53 -13.40 -9.63
N ARG A 224 -7.09 -14.65 -9.51
CA ARG A 224 -6.30 -15.34 -10.56
C ARG A 224 -7.09 -15.70 -11.81
N THR A 225 -8.42 -15.64 -11.76
CA THR A 225 -9.27 -15.87 -12.94
C THR A 225 -9.24 -14.70 -13.92
N ILE A 226 -8.78 -13.51 -13.48
CA ILE A 226 -8.63 -12.34 -14.34
C ILE A 226 -7.45 -12.57 -15.30
N PRO A 227 -7.63 -12.59 -16.63
CA PRO A 227 -6.52 -12.80 -17.55
C PRO A 227 -5.47 -11.69 -17.40
N GLY A 228 -4.20 -12.08 -17.35
CA GLY A 228 -3.07 -11.18 -17.05
C GLY A 228 -2.77 -10.97 -15.56
N VAL A 229 -3.63 -11.44 -14.64
CA VAL A 229 -3.36 -11.41 -13.19
C VAL A 229 -2.67 -12.71 -12.78
N GLY A 230 -1.34 -12.69 -12.88
CA GLY A 230 -0.50 -13.78 -12.39
C GLY A 230 -0.32 -13.77 -10.86
N ARG A 231 0.49 -14.71 -10.36
CA ARG A 231 0.82 -14.90 -8.94
C ARG A 231 1.04 -13.59 -8.16
N ILE A 232 1.99 -12.77 -8.59
CA ILE A 232 2.40 -11.57 -7.83
C ILE A 232 1.30 -10.51 -7.82
N LEU A 233 0.58 -10.34 -8.93
CA LEU A 233 -0.51 -9.38 -9.02
C LEU A 233 -1.69 -9.81 -8.15
N ALA A 234 -2.05 -11.09 -8.16
CA ALA A 234 -3.09 -11.64 -7.29
C ALA A 234 -2.73 -11.46 -5.80
N LEU A 235 -1.49 -11.78 -5.41
CA LEU A 235 -1.01 -11.57 -4.04
C LEU A 235 -1.07 -10.09 -3.64
N THR A 236 -0.66 -9.19 -4.53
CA THR A 236 -0.68 -7.74 -4.27
C THR A 236 -2.11 -7.25 -4.10
N MET A 237 -3.03 -7.67 -4.97
CA MET A 237 -4.44 -7.33 -4.82
C MET A 237 -5.00 -7.89 -3.52
N LEU A 238 -4.77 -9.16 -3.20
CA LEU A 238 -5.27 -9.79 -1.97
C LEU A 238 -4.85 -9.02 -0.71
N TYR A 239 -3.54 -8.81 -0.52
CA TYR A 239 -3.01 -8.21 0.71
C TYR A 239 -3.17 -6.68 0.79
N GLU A 240 -3.32 -5.99 -0.33
CA GLU A 240 -3.49 -4.53 -0.32
C GLU A 240 -4.97 -4.12 -0.24
N ILE A 241 -5.88 -4.99 -0.68
CA ILE A 241 -7.32 -4.82 -0.48
C ILE A 241 -7.69 -5.22 0.96
N GLY A 242 -7.26 -6.41 1.38
CA GLY A 242 -7.74 -7.05 2.62
C GLY A 242 -9.20 -7.46 2.46
N ASP A 243 -9.99 -7.29 3.52
CA ASP A 243 -11.44 -7.46 3.43
C ASP A 243 -12.03 -6.47 2.41
N ILE A 244 -12.81 -6.98 1.46
CA ILE A 244 -13.49 -6.16 0.45
C ILE A 244 -14.70 -5.44 1.03
N GLN A 245 -15.32 -5.96 2.10
CA GLN A 245 -16.56 -5.43 2.68
C GLN A 245 -16.36 -4.07 3.36
N ARG A 246 -15.14 -3.76 3.81
CA ARG A 246 -14.76 -2.40 4.29
C ARG A 246 -15.01 -1.28 3.27
N PHE A 247 -15.19 -1.61 1.99
CA PHE A 247 -15.52 -0.67 0.94
C PHE A 247 -17.02 -0.76 0.59
N GLU A 248 -17.81 0.12 1.18
CA GLU A 248 -19.26 0.21 0.97
C GLU A 248 -19.63 0.28 -0.53
N THR A 249 -18.90 1.10 -1.29
CA THR A 249 -19.14 1.32 -2.72
C THR A 249 -17.89 1.07 -3.57
N VAL A 250 -18.11 0.70 -4.83
CA VAL A 250 -17.02 0.51 -5.80
C VAL A 250 -16.24 1.81 -6.04
N GLN A 251 -16.87 2.98 -5.88
CA GLN A 251 -16.22 4.29 -6.00
C GLN A 251 -15.23 4.52 -4.86
N LYS A 252 -15.58 4.17 -3.61
CA LYS A 252 -14.65 4.23 -2.47
C LYS A 252 -13.45 3.30 -2.69
N PHE A 253 -13.69 2.09 -3.19
CA PHE A 253 -12.63 1.15 -3.58
C PHE A 253 -11.72 1.71 -4.69
N ALA A 254 -12.30 2.18 -5.80
CA ALA A 254 -11.54 2.70 -6.93
C ALA A 254 -10.74 3.95 -6.57
N SER A 255 -11.26 4.79 -5.67
CA SER A 255 -10.53 5.90 -5.04
C SER A 255 -9.33 5.40 -4.25
N TYR A 256 -9.54 4.43 -3.35
CA TYR A 256 -8.47 3.83 -2.57
C TYR A 256 -7.39 3.20 -3.47
N ALA A 257 -7.76 2.51 -4.55
CA ALA A 257 -6.81 1.89 -5.49
C ALA A 257 -6.14 2.89 -6.48
N ARG A 258 -6.40 4.20 -6.36
CA ARG A 258 -5.98 5.27 -7.29
C ARG A 258 -6.38 5.06 -8.74
N LEU A 259 -7.55 4.46 -8.96
CA LEU A 259 -8.09 4.14 -10.29
C LEU A 259 -9.02 5.21 -10.84
N ILE A 260 -9.32 6.23 -10.05
CA ILE A 260 -10.09 7.40 -10.47
C ILE A 260 -9.21 8.64 -10.51
N LYS A 261 -9.68 9.66 -11.22
CA LYS A 261 -9.13 11.01 -11.14
C LYS A 261 -10.09 11.88 -10.34
N CYS A 262 -9.57 12.54 -9.31
CA CYS A 262 -10.36 13.51 -8.56
C CYS A 262 -10.32 14.83 -9.33
N LYS A 263 -11.49 15.35 -9.71
CA LYS A 263 -11.60 16.67 -10.31
C LYS A 263 -11.29 17.74 -9.26
N ALA A 264 -10.56 18.77 -9.66
CA ALA A 264 -10.37 19.97 -8.85
C ALA A 264 -11.45 20.97 -9.27
N GLU A 265 -12.46 21.15 -8.44
CA GLU A 265 -13.59 22.04 -8.74
C GLU A 265 -13.78 23.02 -7.57
N SER A 266 -13.99 24.30 -7.88
CA SER A 266 -14.34 25.34 -6.90
C SER A 266 -15.28 26.34 -7.55
N ALA A 267 -16.31 26.78 -6.82
CA ALA A 267 -17.34 27.70 -7.31
C ALA A 267 -17.90 27.33 -8.71
N GLY A 268 -18.09 26.02 -8.96
CA GLY A 268 -18.56 25.50 -10.25
C GLY A 268 -17.55 25.48 -11.40
N LYS A 269 -16.31 25.97 -11.19
CA LYS A 269 -15.23 25.94 -12.19
C LYS A 269 -14.33 24.72 -12.01
N VAL A 270 -13.94 24.09 -13.11
CA VAL A 270 -13.04 22.91 -13.14
C VAL A 270 -11.62 23.36 -13.46
N TYR A 271 -10.68 23.11 -12.55
CA TYR A 271 -9.25 23.49 -12.66
C TYR A 271 -8.34 22.31 -13.04
N GLY A 272 -8.92 21.17 -13.42
CA GLY A 272 -8.20 19.96 -13.76
C GLY A 272 -8.35 18.87 -12.70
N THR A 273 -7.25 18.26 -12.28
CA THR A 273 -7.26 17.13 -11.34
C THR A 273 -6.23 17.30 -10.23
N GLN A 274 -6.58 16.92 -9.01
CA GLN A 274 -5.70 16.98 -7.84
C GLN A 274 -5.71 15.66 -7.07
N GLY A 275 -4.78 15.49 -6.13
CA GLY A 275 -4.75 14.31 -5.25
C GLY A 275 -4.37 13.00 -5.94
N ASN A 276 -3.78 13.05 -7.14
CA ASN A 276 -3.45 11.87 -7.97
C ASN A 276 -2.51 10.84 -7.29
N LYS A 277 -1.82 11.24 -6.20
CA LYS A 277 -0.93 10.39 -5.40
C LYS A 277 -1.53 9.95 -4.07
N ILE A 278 -2.81 10.24 -3.80
CA ILE A 278 -3.51 9.80 -2.58
C ILE A 278 -4.11 8.40 -2.83
N GLY A 279 -4.06 7.52 -1.83
CA GLY A 279 -4.54 6.13 -1.90
C GLY A 279 -3.41 5.10 -1.93
N ASN A 280 -3.69 3.87 -2.37
CA ASN A 280 -2.77 2.73 -2.37
C ASN A 280 -1.97 2.64 -3.67
N ALA A 281 -0.66 2.91 -3.59
CA ALA A 281 0.25 2.86 -4.75
C ALA A 281 0.48 1.43 -5.27
N HIS A 282 0.41 0.41 -4.41
CA HIS A 282 0.60 -0.99 -4.80
C HIS A 282 -0.57 -1.49 -5.65
N LEU A 283 -1.80 -1.15 -5.28
CA LEU A 283 -2.98 -1.44 -6.12
C LEU A 283 -2.94 -0.69 -7.44
N LYS A 284 -2.53 0.58 -7.41
CA LYS A 284 -2.37 1.37 -8.65
C LYS A 284 -1.43 0.68 -9.62
N TRP A 285 -0.27 0.25 -9.14
CA TRP A 285 0.68 -0.53 -9.92
C TRP A 285 0.05 -1.83 -10.41
N ALA A 286 -0.52 -2.64 -9.51
CA ALA A 286 -1.03 -3.96 -9.83
C ALA A 286 -2.12 -3.94 -10.92
N PHE A 287 -3.08 -3.02 -10.83
CA PHE A 287 -4.13 -2.89 -11.85
C PHE A 287 -3.63 -2.29 -13.16
N SER A 288 -2.59 -1.43 -13.13
CA SER A 288 -2.00 -0.89 -14.35
C SER A 288 -1.23 -1.97 -15.11
N GLU A 289 -0.47 -2.82 -14.41
CA GLU A 289 0.20 -3.99 -14.99
C GLU A 289 -0.83 -5.01 -15.51
N ALA A 290 -1.87 -5.31 -14.72
CA ALA A 290 -2.94 -6.21 -15.13
C ALA A 290 -3.61 -5.75 -16.44
N ALA A 291 -3.84 -4.44 -16.60
CA ALA A 291 -4.40 -3.90 -17.84
C ALA A 291 -3.50 -4.10 -19.06
N VAL A 292 -2.18 -3.96 -18.91
CA VAL A 292 -1.23 -4.21 -20.00
C VAL A 292 -1.13 -5.71 -20.31
N LEU A 293 -1.10 -6.56 -19.29
CA LEU A 293 -1.02 -8.01 -19.46
C LEU A 293 -2.30 -8.61 -20.03
N TYR A 294 -3.47 -8.08 -19.66
CA TYR A 294 -4.78 -8.48 -20.19
C TYR A 294 -4.87 -8.35 -21.72
N LEU A 295 -4.11 -7.43 -22.32
CA LEU A 295 -4.09 -7.20 -23.76
C LEU A 295 -3.21 -8.20 -24.53
N ARG A 296 -2.29 -8.90 -23.84
CA ARG A 296 -1.34 -9.80 -24.50
C ARG A 296 -2.06 -11.06 -24.96
N GLY A 297 -2.07 -11.30 -26.27
CA GLY A 297 -2.76 -12.46 -26.87
C GLY A 297 -4.29 -12.39 -26.78
N ASN A 298 -4.88 -11.22 -26.52
CA ASN A 298 -6.33 -11.03 -26.41
C ASN A 298 -6.84 -9.99 -27.40
N ASP A 299 -7.26 -10.46 -28.58
CA ASP A 299 -7.74 -9.59 -29.67
C ASP A 299 -9.01 -8.81 -29.29
N LYS A 300 -9.90 -9.42 -28.49
CA LYS A 300 -11.14 -8.76 -28.05
C LYS A 300 -10.82 -7.57 -27.13
N ALA A 301 -9.90 -7.75 -26.20
CA ALA A 301 -9.42 -6.69 -25.32
C ALA A 301 -8.66 -5.60 -26.10
N GLN A 302 -7.85 -5.97 -27.09
CA GLN A 302 -7.17 -5.01 -27.96
C GLN A 302 -8.16 -4.16 -28.76
N ARG A 303 -9.19 -4.77 -29.36
CA ARG A 303 -10.27 -4.04 -30.05
C ARG A 303 -11.02 -3.10 -29.09
N TYR A 304 -11.26 -3.53 -27.85
CA TYR A 304 -11.85 -2.66 -26.82
C TYR A 304 -10.96 -1.45 -26.52
N LEU A 305 -9.64 -1.65 -26.35
CA LEU A 305 -8.71 -0.55 -26.14
C LEU A 305 -8.63 0.39 -27.35
N GLN A 306 -8.67 -0.13 -28.58
CA GLN A 306 -8.71 0.67 -29.81
C GLN A 306 -9.97 1.55 -29.85
N LYS A 307 -11.14 1.03 -29.44
CA LYS A 307 -12.37 1.82 -29.32
C LYS A 307 -12.21 2.98 -28.32
N LEU A 308 -11.58 2.74 -27.17
CA LEU A 308 -11.27 3.82 -26.21
C LEU A 308 -10.30 4.84 -26.82
N GLN A 309 -9.29 4.38 -27.57
CA GLN A 309 -8.28 5.24 -28.19
C GLN A 309 -8.85 6.21 -29.23
N LYS A 310 -10.01 5.92 -29.82
CA LYS A 310 -10.74 6.87 -30.69
C LYS A 310 -11.17 8.15 -29.95
N ARG A 311 -11.27 8.10 -28.61
CA ARG A 311 -11.75 9.22 -27.77
C ARG A 311 -10.68 9.80 -26.85
N MET A 312 -9.55 9.11 -26.66
CA MET A 312 -8.49 9.52 -25.74
C MET A 312 -7.15 8.92 -26.11
N ASN A 313 -6.05 9.53 -25.67
CA ASN A 313 -4.72 8.97 -25.90
C ASN A 313 -4.51 7.61 -25.19
N LYS A 314 -3.52 6.84 -25.67
CA LYS A 314 -3.22 5.48 -25.19
C LYS A 314 -3.04 5.39 -23.66
N PRO A 315 -2.30 6.29 -22.98
CA PRO A 315 -2.18 6.25 -21.52
C PRO A 315 -3.52 6.42 -20.79
N LYS A 316 -4.39 7.33 -21.25
CA LYS A 316 -5.74 7.50 -20.70
C LYS A 316 -6.59 6.25 -20.94
N ALA A 317 -6.51 5.65 -22.13
CA ALA A 317 -7.23 4.43 -22.46
C ALA A 317 -6.82 3.26 -21.57
N LEU A 318 -5.52 3.06 -21.32
CA LEU A 318 -5.02 2.06 -20.38
C LEU A 318 -5.47 2.33 -18.94
N SER A 319 -5.50 3.60 -18.51
CA SER A 319 -6.01 3.95 -17.19
C SER A 319 -7.50 3.66 -17.05
N ALA A 320 -8.30 3.86 -18.10
CA ALA A 320 -9.71 3.52 -18.11
C ALA A 320 -9.93 1.99 -18.07
N LEU A 321 -9.09 1.22 -18.77
CA LEU A 321 -9.10 -0.24 -18.71
C LEU A 321 -8.72 -0.75 -17.30
N ALA A 322 -7.67 -0.18 -16.69
CA ALA A 322 -7.26 -0.50 -15.32
C ALA A 322 -8.38 -0.17 -14.30
N HIS A 323 -9.06 0.96 -14.47
CA HIS A 323 -10.23 1.28 -13.65
C HIS A 323 -11.35 0.25 -13.82
N LYS A 324 -11.65 -0.15 -15.06
CA LYS A 324 -12.68 -1.17 -15.32
C LYS A 324 -12.30 -2.52 -14.70
N LEU A 325 -11.04 -2.94 -14.77
CA LEU A 325 -10.53 -4.14 -14.08
C LEU A 325 -10.67 -4.03 -12.55
N GLY A 326 -10.36 -2.87 -11.96
CA GLY A 326 -10.58 -2.65 -10.53
C GLY A 326 -12.04 -2.77 -10.12
N ARG A 327 -12.97 -2.20 -10.92
CA ARG A 327 -14.40 -2.37 -10.68
C ARG A 327 -14.82 -3.84 -10.77
N ALA A 328 -14.30 -4.59 -11.74
CA ALA A 328 -14.57 -6.02 -11.86
C ALA A 328 -14.06 -6.78 -10.62
N ALA A 329 -12.81 -6.56 -10.20
CA ALA A 329 -12.22 -7.17 -9.01
C ALA A 329 -13.05 -6.88 -7.74
N TYR A 330 -13.55 -5.66 -7.57
CA TYR A 330 -14.44 -5.30 -6.46
C TYR A 330 -15.69 -6.19 -6.41
N PHE A 331 -16.44 -6.29 -7.51
CA PHE A 331 -17.67 -7.09 -7.54
C PHE A 331 -17.39 -8.60 -7.50
N MET A 332 -16.30 -9.04 -8.12
CA MET A 332 -15.86 -10.44 -8.07
C MET A 332 -15.58 -10.87 -6.63
N LEU A 333 -14.82 -10.08 -5.87
CA LEU A 333 -14.54 -10.36 -4.46
C LEU A 333 -15.79 -10.24 -3.60
N LYS A 334 -16.62 -9.20 -3.78
CA LYS A 334 -17.83 -8.98 -2.98
C LYS A 334 -18.88 -10.08 -3.16
N HIS A 335 -18.95 -10.68 -4.35
CA HIS A 335 -19.94 -11.72 -4.68
C HIS A 335 -19.34 -13.11 -4.84
N GLN A 336 -18.03 -13.27 -4.60
CA GLN A 336 -17.30 -14.53 -4.77
C GLN A 336 -17.52 -15.15 -6.17
N ARG A 337 -17.34 -14.34 -7.21
CA ARG A 337 -17.53 -14.75 -8.62
C ARG A 337 -16.24 -14.67 -9.40
N VAL A 338 -16.00 -15.65 -10.26
CA VAL A 338 -14.89 -15.66 -11.22
C VAL A 338 -15.07 -14.61 -12.32
N PHE A 339 -13.98 -14.29 -13.02
CA PHE A 339 -13.99 -13.30 -14.09
C PHE A 339 -14.83 -13.75 -15.28
N ASP A 340 -15.80 -12.92 -15.66
CA ASP A 340 -16.60 -13.09 -16.88
C ASP A 340 -16.17 -12.08 -17.94
N GLU A 341 -15.40 -12.54 -18.92
CA GLU A 341 -14.89 -11.67 -19.99
C GLU A 341 -16.02 -11.11 -20.88
N GLN A 342 -17.08 -11.88 -21.13
CA GLN A 342 -18.15 -11.44 -22.01
C GLN A 342 -18.89 -10.26 -21.38
N ARG A 343 -19.24 -10.38 -20.11
CA ARG A 343 -19.84 -9.29 -19.33
C ARG A 343 -18.88 -8.12 -19.22
N PHE A 344 -17.60 -8.39 -18.93
CA PHE A 344 -16.58 -7.35 -18.82
C PHE A 344 -16.50 -6.50 -20.09
N LEU A 345 -16.42 -7.09 -21.28
CA LEU A 345 -16.24 -6.32 -22.52
C LEU A 345 -17.51 -5.66 -23.06
N LYS A 346 -18.70 -6.17 -22.73
CA LYS A 346 -19.99 -5.64 -23.24
C LYS A 346 -20.40 -4.30 -22.59
N GLY A 347 -20.05 -4.06 -21.32
CA GLY A 347 -20.43 -2.83 -20.63
C GLY A 347 -20.67 -3.06 -19.17
#